data_AF-A0A518G3M2-F1
#
_entry.id   AF-A0A518G3M2-F1
#
_cell.length_a   1.000
_cell.length_b   1.000
_cell.length_c   1.000
_cell.angle_alpha   90.00
_cell.angle_beta   90.00
_cell.angle_gamma   90.00
#
_symmetry.space_group_name_H-M   'P 1'
#
loop_
_entity.id
_entity.type
_entity.pdbx_description
1 polymer ?
#
loop_
_entity_poly.entity_id
_entity_poly.type
_entity_poly.pdbx_seq_one_letter_code
_entity_poly.pdbx_strand_id
1 'polypeptide(L)'
;MNVMVMGGLVRFVQGIAAAAPTLAVGLFIAAVLRYYLGQSGTKRLFGSESVWALPQAWLVGMLLPVCSIGVIPIIRELRRMGIRPGAITAFALSAPLFNPLSLLYGLTLSRPYVIVGFAFGSLLVVTILGLIWDRFAAPHSDSANRVGAPIGLRRLGVSAIFMGRELCGPSGVLALIALAGLWFLGSLLPHGALQSSVEQGDTLAPTIMSLVAVPIYATPMLTMSQLGMMFAHGNSPGAAFALLLLGTGVNLGTLWWIGQNFGWRSTAIWFGVLFAVVLGVAYAIDRPLIPPGVEPAGHTHAFDVYTNPFHSGTPLSLATIWDAIVKNLSIFDAATTGLVAVMLASGAASLTVARSFTDRMLEADFRKASENVEDSLESPSVGSGLNRQVSPRIVGLTCLAGLVALSIVGCYAYYPKPREVLEEMSLARVEVLTGITSREYDRALHWIPILEEWSRKLEVGYALRHFELRPYQQIQAYLLRKKLESLEHELEHEQETQELRSETGDSSHSEELDALRTLISENGRRLSVAFEEK
;
A
#
# COMPACT_ATOMS: atom_id res chain seq x y z
N MET A 1 -6.90 -31.48 -5.04
CA MET A 1 -6.83 -30.23 -4.25
C MET A 1 -7.65 -29.19 -5.01
N ASN A 2 -8.52 -28.40 -4.37
CA ASN A 2 -9.38 -27.47 -5.11
C ASN A 2 -8.57 -26.23 -5.54
N VAL A 3 -8.51 -25.97 -6.86
CA VAL A 3 -7.78 -24.82 -7.48
C VAL A 3 -8.24 -23.50 -6.86
N MET A 4 -9.53 -23.37 -6.57
CA MET A 4 -10.09 -22.17 -5.95
C MET A 4 -9.47 -21.90 -4.58
N VAL A 5 -9.50 -22.88 -3.68
CA VAL A 5 -8.98 -22.73 -2.31
C VAL A 5 -7.46 -22.54 -2.31
N MET A 6 -6.74 -23.21 -3.21
CA MET A 6 -5.29 -23.06 -3.33
C MET A 6 -4.88 -21.69 -3.87
N GLY A 7 -5.60 -21.16 -4.86
CA GLY A 7 -5.37 -19.82 -5.36
C GLY A 7 -5.60 -18.75 -4.29
N GLY A 8 -6.66 -18.89 -3.49
CA GLY A 8 -6.87 -18.08 -2.30
C GLY A 8 -5.72 -18.17 -1.30
N LEU A 9 -5.17 -19.36 -1.05
CA LEU A 9 -4.02 -19.56 -0.16
C LEU A 9 -2.75 -18.86 -0.70
N VAL A 10 -2.51 -18.94 -2.01
CA VAL A 10 -1.39 -18.22 -2.65
C VAL A 10 -1.55 -16.71 -2.46
N ARG A 11 -2.74 -16.15 -2.69
CA ARG A 11 -3.03 -14.71 -2.47
C ARG A 11 -2.82 -14.30 -1.01
N PHE A 12 -3.20 -15.16 -0.07
CA PHE A 12 -2.97 -14.93 1.35
C PHE A 12 -1.48 -14.85 1.69
N VAL A 13 -0.68 -15.79 1.19
CA VAL A 13 0.78 -15.82 1.43
C VAL A 13 1.48 -14.62 0.78
N GLN A 14 1.12 -14.29 -0.46
CA GLN A 14 1.59 -13.06 -1.13
C GLN A 14 1.21 -11.81 -0.32
N GLY A 15 -0.01 -11.77 0.22
CA GLY A 15 -0.48 -10.68 1.08
C GLY A 15 0.31 -10.52 2.37
N ILE A 16 0.74 -11.63 3.02
CA ILE A 16 1.61 -11.59 4.20
C ILE A 16 2.93 -10.87 3.86
N ALA A 17 3.57 -11.27 2.77
CA ALA A 17 4.85 -10.70 2.38
C ALA A 17 4.72 -9.22 1.98
N ALA A 18 3.67 -8.88 1.22
CA ALA A 18 3.39 -7.50 0.84
C ALA A 18 3.01 -6.60 2.03
N ALA A 19 2.44 -7.16 3.10
CA ALA A 19 2.10 -6.41 4.31
C ALA A 19 3.28 -6.23 5.27
N ALA A 20 4.30 -7.09 5.20
CA ALA A 20 5.41 -7.12 6.16
C ALA A 20 6.14 -5.77 6.32
N PRO A 21 6.54 -5.05 5.25
CA PRO A 21 7.23 -3.76 5.40
C PRO A 21 6.39 -2.76 6.20
N THR A 22 5.12 -2.61 5.82
CA THR A 22 4.21 -1.63 6.42
C THR A 22 3.80 -1.99 7.84
N LEU A 23 3.68 -3.28 8.16
CA LEU A 23 3.41 -3.76 9.50
C LEU A 23 4.59 -3.50 10.44
N ALA A 24 5.82 -3.72 9.97
CA ALA A 24 7.02 -3.40 10.73
C ALA A 24 7.13 -1.90 11.04
N VAL A 25 6.89 -1.05 10.04
CA VAL A 25 6.83 0.42 10.20
C VAL A 25 5.73 0.83 11.17
N GLY A 26 4.54 0.23 11.07
CA GLY A 26 3.41 0.48 11.97
C GLY A 26 3.72 0.13 13.43
N LEU A 27 4.32 -1.04 13.67
CA LEU A 27 4.76 -1.46 15.01
C LEU A 27 5.85 -0.53 15.57
N PHE A 28 6.78 -0.10 14.72
CA PHE A 28 7.81 0.85 15.10
C PHE A 28 7.20 2.19 15.51
N ILE A 29 6.28 2.75 14.72
CA ILE A 29 5.58 3.99 15.06
C ILE A 29 4.79 3.82 16.37
N ALA A 30 4.09 2.71 16.56
CA ALA A 30 3.39 2.43 17.82
C ALA A 30 4.35 2.40 19.02
N ALA A 31 5.55 1.82 18.86
CA ALA A 31 6.59 1.82 19.90
C ALA A 31 7.12 3.24 20.18
N VAL A 32 7.31 4.06 19.14
CA VAL A 32 7.70 5.48 19.25
C VAL A 32 6.62 6.27 19.98
N LEU A 33 5.35 6.09 19.64
CA LEU A 33 4.24 6.75 20.33
C LEU A 33 4.22 6.35 21.81
N ARG A 34 4.31 5.05 22.10
CA ARG A 34 4.22 4.51 23.47
C ARG A 34 5.36 4.97 24.36
N TYR A 35 6.61 4.72 23.93
CA TYR A 35 7.77 4.91 24.78
C TYR A 35 8.45 6.26 24.60
N TYR A 36 8.31 6.94 23.47
CA TYR A 36 9.04 8.18 23.17
C TYR A 36 8.19 9.45 23.31
N LEU A 37 7.03 9.50 22.64
CA LEU A 37 6.12 10.64 22.78
C LEU A 37 5.33 10.58 24.10
N GLY A 38 4.86 9.38 24.46
CA GLY A 38 3.93 9.16 25.56
C GLY A 38 2.59 9.87 25.35
N GLN A 39 1.70 9.79 26.34
CA GLN A 39 0.34 10.31 26.21
C GLN A 39 0.30 11.81 25.90
N SER A 40 1.10 12.62 26.60
CA SER A 40 1.12 14.09 26.41
C SER A 40 1.65 14.51 25.04
N GLY A 41 2.70 13.83 24.52
CA GLY A 41 3.25 14.11 23.21
C GLY A 41 2.27 13.73 22.10
N THR A 42 1.67 12.55 22.20
CA THR A 42 0.68 12.08 21.22
C THR A 42 -0.56 12.97 21.20
N LYS A 43 -1.11 13.38 22.36
CA LYS A 43 -2.24 14.31 22.43
C LYS A 43 -1.94 15.67 21.78
N ARG A 44 -0.70 16.14 21.87
CA ARG A 44 -0.26 17.38 21.21
C ARG A 44 -0.08 17.21 19.69
N LEU A 45 0.36 16.05 19.25
CA LEU A 45 0.58 15.76 17.83
C LEU A 45 -0.73 15.53 17.07
N PHE A 46 -1.68 14.79 17.66
CA PHE A 46 -2.95 14.42 17.03
C PHE A 46 -4.13 15.32 17.42
N GLY A 47 -3.96 16.18 18.43
CA GLY A 47 -5.01 17.05 18.98
C GLY A 47 -6.00 16.26 19.84
N SER A 48 -6.13 16.59 21.13
CA SER A 48 -6.98 15.81 22.04
C SER A 48 -8.37 16.38 22.30
N GLU A 49 -8.59 17.69 22.12
CA GLU A 49 -9.82 18.34 22.62
C GLU A 49 -10.49 19.33 21.65
N SER A 50 -9.94 19.54 20.46
CA SER A 50 -10.46 20.53 19.51
C SER A 50 -10.85 19.88 18.17
N VAL A 51 -11.75 20.54 17.44
CA VAL A 51 -12.07 20.21 16.03
C VAL A 51 -10.83 20.20 15.14
N TRP A 52 -9.76 20.91 15.54
CA TRP A 52 -8.45 20.89 14.88
C TRP A 52 -7.74 19.52 14.95
N ALA A 53 -8.16 18.61 15.82
CA ALA A 53 -7.62 17.26 15.91
C ALA A 53 -7.82 16.47 14.60
N LEU A 54 -8.92 16.71 13.88
CA LEU A 54 -9.24 16.02 12.63
C LEU A 54 -8.25 16.38 11.50
N PRO A 55 -8.06 17.65 11.13
CA PRO A 55 -7.06 18.02 10.12
C PRO A 55 -5.63 17.70 10.55
N GLN A 56 -5.31 17.76 11.86
CA GLN A 56 -4.00 17.35 12.37
C GLN A 56 -3.76 15.85 12.17
N ALA A 57 -4.71 15.01 12.56
CA ALA A 57 -4.64 13.56 12.38
C ALA A 57 -4.57 13.16 10.90
N TRP A 58 -5.32 13.85 10.03
CA TRP A 58 -5.26 13.68 8.57
C TRP A 58 -3.86 14.01 8.03
N LEU A 59 -3.30 15.16 8.40
CA LEU A 59 -1.97 15.58 7.94
C LEU A 59 -0.87 14.63 8.42
N VAL A 60 -0.93 14.18 9.69
CA VAL A 60 0.01 13.17 10.22
C VAL A 60 -0.13 11.86 9.44
N GLY A 61 -1.36 11.46 9.08
CA GLY A 61 -1.61 10.31 8.22
C GLY A 61 -0.87 10.40 6.88
N MET A 62 -1.05 11.52 6.16
CA MET A 62 -0.40 11.74 4.85
C MET A 62 1.14 11.64 4.89
N LEU A 63 1.75 11.99 6.02
CA LEU A 63 3.20 12.02 6.15
C LEU A 63 3.81 10.64 6.47
N LEU A 64 3.02 9.69 6.96
CA LEU A 64 3.52 8.40 7.39
C LEU A 64 3.40 7.33 6.28
N PRO A 65 4.48 6.60 5.94
CA PRO A 65 4.48 5.53 4.95
C PRO A 65 3.89 4.23 5.54
N VAL A 66 2.61 4.27 5.91
CA VAL A 66 1.89 3.12 6.45
C VAL A 66 0.71 2.76 5.56
N CYS A 67 0.35 1.48 5.52
CA CYS A 67 -0.88 1.01 4.88
C CYS A 67 -1.96 0.72 5.94
N SER A 68 -3.13 0.28 5.48
CA SER A 68 -4.25 -0.09 6.33
C SER A 68 -3.95 -1.17 7.39
N ILE A 69 -3.02 -2.10 7.12
CA ILE A 69 -2.54 -3.09 8.10
C ILE A 69 -1.54 -2.46 9.08
N GLY A 70 -0.59 -1.66 8.58
CA GLY A 70 0.38 -0.94 9.41
C GLY A 70 -0.24 0.09 10.36
N VAL A 71 -1.43 0.60 10.03
CA VAL A 71 -2.21 1.52 10.87
C VAL A 71 -2.74 0.85 12.14
N ILE A 72 -3.01 -0.47 12.13
CA ILE A 72 -3.65 -1.20 13.25
C ILE A 72 -2.91 -1.04 14.59
N PRO A 73 -1.59 -1.31 14.71
CA PRO A 73 -0.88 -1.10 15.97
C PRO A 73 -0.86 0.38 16.41
N ILE A 74 -0.88 1.32 15.45
CA ILE A 74 -0.87 2.76 15.73
C ILE A 74 -2.20 3.18 16.35
N ILE A 75 -3.33 2.87 15.72
CA ILE A 75 -4.67 3.27 16.21
C ILE A 75 -5.00 2.65 17.57
N ARG A 76 -4.47 1.45 17.84
CA ARG A 76 -4.56 0.81 19.17
C ARG A 76 -3.84 1.63 20.23
N GLU A 77 -2.66 2.13 19.91
CA GLU A 77 -1.89 2.97 20.82
C GLU A 77 -2.51 4.37 20.97
N LEU A 78 -3.04 4.95 19.89
CA LEU A 78 -3.81 6.21 19.96
C LEU A 78 -5.04 6.07 20.87
N ARG A 79 -5.76 4.94 20.79
CA ARG A 79 -6.89 4.64 21.69
C ARG A 79 -6.42 4.51 23.14
N ARG A 80 -5.34 3.76 23.40
CA ARG A 80 -4.74 3.64 24.75
C ARG A 80 -4.35 4.99 25.34
N MET A 81 -3.96 5.95 24.50
CA MET A 81 -3.60 7.30 24.92
C MET A 81 -4.79 8.25 25.09
N GLY A 82 -6.02 7.80 24.79
CA GLY A 82 -7.23 8.59 24.90
C GLY A 82 -7.34 9.68 23.84
N ILE A 83 -6.89 9.40 22.61
CA ILE A 83 -7.15 10.24 21.44
C ILE A 83 -8.63 10.09 21.04
N ARG A 84 -9.24 11.18 20.54
CA ARG A 84 -10.65 11.21 20.16
C ARG A 84 -10.93 10.16 19.07
N PRO A 85 -12.05 9.42 19.15
CA PRO A 85 -12.38 8.40 18.16
C PRO A 85 -12.41 8.92 16.71
N GLY A 86 -12.88 10.16 16.50
CA GLY A 86 -12.91 10.81 15.18
C GLY A 86 -11.50 11.08 14.64
N ALA A 87 -10.56 11.51 15.48
CA ALA A 87 -9.17 11.71 15.08
C ALA A 87 -8.47 10.36 14.77
N ILE A 88 -8.78 9.30 15.53
CA ILE A 88 -8.26 7.95 15.26
C ILE A 88 -8.72 7.45 13.88
N THR A 89 -10.01 7.57 13.57
CA THR A 89 -10.56 7.14 12.27
C THR A 89 -10.08 8.03 11.12
N ALA A 90 -9.91 9.33 11.36
CA ALA A 90 -9.34 10.26 10.39
C ALA A 90 -7.91 9.92 10.00
N PHE A 91 -7.07 9.64 11.00
CA PHE A 91 -5.73 9.11 10.78
C PHE A 91 -5.77 7.77 10.03
N ALA A 92 -6.64 6.85 10.47
CA ALA A 92 -6.69 5.50 9.92
C ALA A 92 -7.05 5.46 8.43
N LEU A 93 -7.96 6.32 7.99
CA LEU A 93 -8.37 6.44 6.59
C LEU A 93 -7.32 7.19 5.76
N SER A 94 -6.79 8.30 6.26
CA SER A 94 -5.90 9.18 5.48
C SER A 94 -4.51 8.58 5.21
N ALA A 95 -3.95 7.84 6.17
CA ALA A 95 -2.58 7.35 6.07
C ALA A 95 -2.32 6.42 4.86
N PRO A 96 -3.13 5.38 4.59
CA PRO A 96 -2.95 4.56 3.39
C PRO A 96 -3.27 5.29 2.08
N LEU A 97 -4.22 6.24 2.11
CA LEU A 97 -4.68 6.93 0.90
C LEU A 97 -3.67 7.92 0.33
N PHE A 98 -2.99 8.63 1.22
CA PHE A 98 -2.14 9.78 0.88
C PHE A 98 -0.68 9.55 1.24
N ASN A 99 -0.27 8.29 1.31
CA ASN A 99 1.13 7.91 1.41
C ASN A 99 1.97 8.72 0.37
N PRO A 100 3.17 9.20 0.73
CA PRO A 100 4.03 9.97 -0.16
C PRO A 100 4.30 9.31 -1.53
N LEU A 101 4.55 7.99 -1.57
CA LEU A 101 4.75 7.23 -2.80
C LEU A 101 3.49 7.23 -3.67
N SER A 102 2.31 7.08 -3.06
CA SER A 102 1.03 7.08 -3.76
C SER A 102 0.69 8.47 -4.31
N LEU A 103 1.00 9.54 -3.58
CA LEU A 103 0.89 10.91 -4.07
C LEU A 103 1.82 11.18 -5.26
N LEU A 104 3.07 10.70 -5.20
CA LEU A 104 4.03 10.80 -6.30
C LEU A 104 3.56 10.06 -7.56
N TYR A 105 2.99 8.87 -7.40
CA TYR A 105 2.42 8.13 -8.52
C TYR A 105 1.17 8.83 -9.07
N GLY A 106 0.30 9.36 -8.20
CA GLY A 106 -0.85 10.14 -8.64
C GLY A 106 -0.47 11.35 -9.50
N LEU A 107 0.66 12.00 -9.20
CA LEU A 107 1.21 13.15 -9.95
C LEU A 107 1.60 12.82 -11.39
N THR A 108 1.78 11.55 -11.74
CA THR A 108 2.06 11.15 -13.12
C THR A 108 0.84 10.73 -13.91
N LEU A 109 -0.20 10.27 -13.22
CA LEU A 109 -1.50 9.98 -13.83
C LEU A 109 -2.33 11.24 -14.08
N SER A 110 -2.22 12.25 -13.20
CA SER A 110 -3.10 13.41 -13.23
C SER A 110 -2.38 14.72 -13.01
N ARG A 111 -3.06 15.81 -13.39
CA ARG A 111 -2.54 17.17 -13.23
C ARG A 111 -2.50 17.54 -11.73
N PRO A 112 -1.49 18.30 -11.27
CA PRO A 112 -1.30 18.60 -9.84
C PRO A 112 -2.53 19.17 -9.13
N TYR A 113 -3.33 20.02 -9.80
CA TYR A 113 -4.53 20.60 -9.21
C TYR A 113 -5.63 19.57 -8.90
N VAL A 114 -5.70 18.46 -9.66
CA VAL A 114 -6.66 17.37 -9.42
C VAL A 114 -6.31 16.67 -8.10
N ILE A 115 -5.02 16.46 -7.83
CA ILE A 115 -4.52 15.80 -6.62
C ILE A 115 -4.71 16.69 -5.40
N VAL A 116 -4.47 18.00 -5.53
CA VAL A 116 -4.76 18.96 -4.47
C VAL A 116 -6.27 18.99 -4.19
N GLY A 117 -7.11 18.99 -5.22
CA GLY A 117 -8.57 18.89 -5.09
C GLY A 117 -8.99 17.58 -4.40
N PHE A 118 -8.37 16.46 -4.76
CA PHE A 118 -8.59 15.15 -4.15
C PHE A 118 -8.20 15.12 -2.68
N ALA A 119 -7.03 15.67 -2.33
CA ALA A 119 -6.56 15.80 -0.96
C ALA A 119 -7.54 16.65 -0.14
N PHE A 120 -7.96 17.80 -0.66
CA PHE A 120 -8.94 18.65 0.02
C PHE A 120 -10.31 17.97 0.17
N GLY A 121 -10.80 17.28 -0.87
CA GLY A 121 -12.03 16.50 -0.82
C GLY A 121 -11.97 15.40 0.23
N SER A 122 -10.85 14.68 0.31
CA SER A 122 -10.64 13.67 1.34
C SER A 122 -10.64 14.25 2.74
N LEU A 123 -10.02 15.42 2.93
CA LEU A 123 -10.01 16.12 4.22
C LEU A 123 -11.44 16.48 4.62
N LEU A 124 -12.27 16.97 3.71
CA LEU A 124 -13.68 17.24 3.97
C LEU A 124 -14.44 15.96 4.36
N VAL A 125 -14.31 14.88 3.58
CA VAL A 125 -14.98 13.60 3.86
C VAL A 125 -14.57 13.06 5.21
N VAL A 126 -13.26 13.00 5.49
CA VAL A 126 -12.71 12.51 6.75
C VAL A 126 -13.12 13.39 7.93
N THR A 127 -13.17 14.71 7.74
CA THR A 127 -13.61 15.64 8.79
C THR A 127 -15.10 15.44 9.10
N ILE A 128 -15.96 15.35 8.08
CA ILE A 128 -17.40 15.11 8.25
C ILE A 128 -17.60 13.77 8.96
N LEU A 129 -16.95 12.71 8.49
CA LEU A 129 -17.07 11.37 9.06
C LEU A 129 -16.56 11.32 10.50
N GLY A 130 -15.44 11.99 10.80
CA GLY A 130 -14.88 12.10 12.14
C GLY A 130 -15.77 12.88 13.10
N LEU A 131 -16.40 13.96 12.65
CA LEU A 131 -17.37 14.73 13.44
C LEU A 131 -18.65 13.93 13.73
N ILE A 132 -19.14 13.18 12.74
CA ILE A 132 -20.27 12.26 12.93
C ILE A 132 -19.88 11.21 13.97
N TRP A 133 -18.70 10.60 13.82
CA TRP A 133 -18.22 9.56 14.72
C TRP A 133 -18.05 10.04 16.16
N ASP A 134 -17.50 11.24 16.37
CA ASP A 134 -17.36 11.85 17.70
C ASP A 134 -18.69 12.04 18.42
N ARG A 135 -19.84 12.09 17.70
CA ARG A 135 -21.17 12.15 18.32
C ARG A 135 -21.70 10.79 18.80
N PHE A 136 -21.27 9.71 18.16
CA PHE A 136 -21.75 8.35 18.47
C PHE A 136 -20.79 7.56 19.37
N ALA A 137 -19.49 7.87 19.32
CA ALA A 137 -18.48 7.19 20.10
C ALA A 137 -18.26 7.90 21.45
N ALA A 138 -18.60 7.22 22.56
CA ALA A 138 -18.31 7.73 23.89
C ALA A 138 -16.78 7.88 24.08
N PRO A 139 -16.29 9.02 24.61
CA PRO A 139 -14.87 9.17 24.94
C PRO A 139 -14.49 8.13 26.00
N HIS A 140 -13.59 7.21 25.67
CA HIS A 140 -12.99 6.32 26.65
C HIS A 140 -11.71 6.98 27.18
N SER A 141 -11.73 7.38 28.44
CA SER A 141 -10.55 7.88 29.14
C SER A 141 -9.98 6.77 30.01
N ASP A 142 -9.26 5.84 29.41
CA ASP A 142 -8.32 5.05 30.21
C ASP A 142 -7.16 5.97 30.60
N SER A 143 -6.91 6.08 31.91
CA SER A 143 -5.73 6.75 32.44
C SER A 143 -4.50 5.94 32.01
N ALA A 144 -3.92 6.28 30.87
CA ALA A 144 -2.65 5.72 30.45
C ALA A 144 -1.64 5.99 31.57
N ASN A 145 -1.25 4.92 32.28
CA ASN A 145 -0.26 4.99 33.31
C ASN A 145 1.01 5.60 32.69
N ARG A 146 1.62 6.60 33.33
CA ARG A 146 2.84 7.25 32.82
C ARG A 146 3.96 6.22 32.87
N VAL A 147 4.11 5.43 31.80
CA VAL A 147 5.22 4.50 31.69
C VAL A 147 6.47 5.35 31.43
N GLY A 148 7.19 5.70 32.51
CA GLY A 148 8.53 6.25 32.43
C GLY A 148 9.43 5.20 31.78
N ALA A 149 9.70 5.34 30.48
CA ALA A 149 10.54 4.37 29.78
C ALA A 149 12.01 4.54 30.23
N PRO A 150 12.76 3.43 30.44
CA PRO A 150 14.18 3.50 30.74
C PRO A 150 14.93 4.27 29.63
N ILE A 151 15.93 5.06 30.02
CA ILE A 151 16.72 5.88 29.09
C ILE A 151 17.86 5.04 28.47
N GLY A 152 18.22 5.29 27.21
CA GLY A 152 19.35 4.66 26.52
C GLY A 152 19.02 3.36 25.77
N LEU A 153 20.00 2.47 25.60
CA LEU A 153 19.87 1.21 24.85
C LEU A 153 18.76 0.29 25.38
N ARG A 154 18.47 0.35 26.68
CA ARG A 154 17.39 -0.41 27.29
C ARG A 154 16.02 -0.05 26.72
N ARG A 155 15.82 1.22 26.35
CA ARG A 155 14.59 1.68 25.70
C ARG A 155 14.36 1.03 24.36
N LEU A 156 15.44 0.86 23.57
CA LEU A 156 15.38 0.19 22.27
C LEU A 156 15.02 -1.29 22.47
N GLY A 157 15.61 -1.97 23.46
CA GLY A 157 15.26 -3.34 23.82
C GLY A 157 13.79 -3.48 24.23
N VAL A 158 13.28 -2.60 25.10
CA VAL A 158 11.87 -2.58 25.51
C VAL A 158 10.93 -2.30 24.32
N SER A 159 11.35 -1.42 23.40
CA SER A 159 10.60 -1.14 22.16
C SER A 159 10.55 -2.37 21.25
N ALA A 160 11.66 -3.07 21.06
CA ALA A 160 11.71 -4.29 20.25
C ALA A 160 10.84 -5.42 20.85
N ILE A 161 10.91 -5.63 22.17
CA ILE A 161 10.06 -6.60 22.88
C ILE A 161 8.59 -6.23 22.73
N PHE A 162 8.24 -4.94 22.85
CA PHE A 162 6.87 -4.48 22.64
C PHE A 162 6.40 -4.75 21.22
N MET A 163 7.21 -4.45 20.20
CA MET A 163 6.85 -4.69 18.80
C MET A 163 6.59 -6.19 18.56
N GLY A 164 7.46 -7.08 19.08
CA GLY A 164 7.26 -8.52 18.99
C GLY A 164 6.00 -9.01 19.74
N ARG A 165 5.76 -8.52 20.95
CA ARG A 165 4.56 -8.87 21.74
C ARG A 165 3.27 -8.35 21.13
N GLU A 166 3.26 -7.13 20.61
CA GLU A 166 2.08 -6.54 19.97
C GLU A 166 1.76 -7.26 18.65
N LEU A 167 2.79 -7.72 17.93
CA LEU A 167 2.67 -8.56 16.74
C LEU A 167 2.14 -9.97 17.06
N CYS A 168 2.65 -10.66 18.09
CA CYS A 168 2.07 -11.94 18.56
C CYS A 168 0.70 -11.76 19.24
N GLY A 169 0.36 -10.53 19.60
CA GLY A 169 -0.85 -10.17 20.30
C GLY A 169 -1.98 -9.81 19.35
N PRO A 170 -2.86 -8.88 19.77
CA PRO A 170 -4.06 -8.59 18.99
C PRO A 170 -3.79 -7.93 17.64
N SER A 171 -2.69 -7.19 17.46
CA SER A 171 -2.39 -6.53 16.18
C SER A 171 -2.09 -7.55 15.08
N GLY A 172 -1.36 -8.63 15.38
CA GLY A 172 -1.14 -9.72 14.43
C GLY A 172 -2.42 -10.47 14.08
N VAL A 173 -3.28 -10.76 15.06
CA VAL A 173 -4.58 -11.40 14.79
C VAL A 173 -5.44 -10.53 13.88
N LEU A 174 -5.49 -9.21 14.12
CA LEU A 174 -6.23 -8.28 13.26
C LEU A 174 -5.62 -8.18 11.86
N ALA A 175 -4.29 -8.24 11.73
CA ALA A 175 -3.63 -8.30 10.43
C ALA A 175 -4.00 -9.59 9.67
N LEU A 176 -4.06 -10.73 10.35
CA LEU A 176 -4.53 -11.99 9.75
C LEU A 176 -5.99 -11.92 9.31
N ILE A 177 -6.87 -11.26 10.10
CA ILE A 177 -8.27 -11.02 9.71
C ILE A 177 -8.33 -10.12 8.46
N ALA A 178 -7.49 -9.09 8.36
CA ALA A 178 -7.40 -8.26 7.17
C ALA A 178 -6.99 -9.09 5.94
N LEU A 179 -5.95 -9.91 6.07
CA LEU A 179 -5.45 -10.76 4.98
C LEU A 179 -6.40 -11.90 4.62
N ALA A 180 -7.24 -12.36 5.55
CA ALA A 180 -8.28 -13.35 5.26
C ALA A 180 -9.26 -12.88 4.18
N GLY A 181 -9.41 -11.56 3.99
CA GLY A 181 -10.17 -10.99 2.87
C GLY A 181 -9.60 -11.36 1.50
N LEU A 182 -8.27 -11.38 1.35
CA LEU A 182 -7.60 -11.86 0.13
C LEU A 182 -7.78 -13.36 -0.09
N TRP A 183 -7.70 -14.14 0.98
CA TRP A 183 -7.96 -15.57 0.90
C TRP A 183 -9.40 -15.85 0.44
N PHE A 184 -10.36 -15.13 1.03
CA PHE A 184 -11.77 -15.23 0.70
C PHE A 184 -12.04 -14.87 -0.76
N LEU A 185 -11.53 -13.72 -1.23
CA LEU A 185 -11.72 -13.28 -2.61
C LEU A 185 -11.03 -14.18 -3.62
N GLY A 186 -9.77 -14.57 -3.38
CA GLY A 186 -9.05 -15.48 -4.28
C GLY A 186 -9.64 -16.89 -4.34
N SER A 187 -10.42 -17.28 -3.33
CA SER A 187 -11.17 -18.54 -3.32
C SER A 187 -12.56 -18.42 -3.96
N LEU A 188 -13.14 -17.21 -3.98
CA LEU A 188 -14.49 -16.97 -4.49
C LEU A 188 -14.50 -16.54 -5.96
N LEU A 189 -13.55 -15.70 -6.36
CA LEU A 189 -13.46 -15.11 -7.69
C LEU A 189 -12.52 -15.95 -8.57
N PRO A 190 -13.04 -16.61 -9.63
CA PRO A 190 -12.19 -17.29 -10.59
C PRO A 190 -11.29 -16.29 -11.33
N HIS A 191 -10.25 -16.81 -11.98
CA HIS A 191 -9.37 -16.00 -12.81
C HIS A 191 -10.18 -15.21 -13.86
N GLY A 192 -9.88 -13.92 -14.03
CA GLY A 192 -10.56 -13.05 -14.99
C GLY A 192 -11.99 -12.60 -14.63
N ALA A 193 -12.53 -12.95 -13.46
CA ALA A 193 -13.94 -12.68 -13.13
C ALA A 193 -14.36 -11.19 -13.17
N LEU A 194 -13.40 -10.27 -13.02
CA LEU A 194 -13.63 -8.83 -12.99
C LEU A 194 -13.20 -8.11 -14.28
N GLN A 195 -12.73 -8.84 -15.30
CA GLN A 195 -12.15 -8.27 -16.52
C GLN A 195 -13.14 -7.38 -17.29
N SER A 196 -14.42 -7.75 -17.36
CA SER A 196 -15.46 -7.00 -18.10
C SER A 196 -16.46 -6.28 -17.19
N SER A 197 -16.37 -6.45 -15.87
CA SER A 197 -17.42 -5.99 -14.93
C SER A 197 -17.32 -4.51 -14.55
N VAL A 198 -16.31 -3.79 -15.03
CA VAL A 198 -15.96 -2.43 -14.57
C VAL A 198 -15.63 -1.50 -15.74
N GLU A 199 -16.25 -1.73 -16.88
CA GLU A 199 -16.05 -0.91 -18.08
C GLU A 199 -16.63 0.50 -17.94
N GLN A 200 -16.06 1.43 -18.70
CA GLN A 200 -16.58 2.78 -18.80
C GLN A 200 -17.97 2.78 -19.46
N GLY A 201 -18.95 3.36 -18.77
CA GLY A 201 -20.34 3.41 -19.22
C GLY A 201 -21.27 2.44 -18.50
N ASP A 202 -20.72 1.42 -17.81
CA ASP A 202 -21.53 0.60 -16.91
C ASP A 202 -21.89 1.39 -15.66
N THR A 203 -23.18 1.67 -15.51
CA THR A 203 -23.72 2.35 -14.33
C THR A 203 -23.54 1.55 -13.03
N LEU A 204 -23.29 0.25 -13.08
CA LEU A 204 -23.08 -0.57 -11.90
C LEU A 204 -21.61 -0.69 -11.50
N ALA A 205 -20.66 -0.27 -12.35
CA ALA A 205 -19.23 -0.40 -12.11
C ALA A 205 -18.78 0.20 -10.76
N PRO A 206 -19.16 1.45 -10.38
CA PRO A 206 -18.80 1.99 -9.06
C PRO A 206 -19.36 1.19 -7.88
N THR A 207 -20.57 0.62 -8.02
CA THR A 207 -21.23 -0.17 -6.98
C THR A 207 -20.57 -1.54 -6.83
N ILE A 208 -20.35 -2.25 -7.93
CA ILE A 208 -19.65 -3.54 -7.94
C ILE A 208 -18.28 -3.39 -7.31
N MET A 209 -17.53 -2.37 -7.75
CA MET A 209 -16.18 -2.16 -7.23
C MET A 209 -16.19 -1.77 -5.75
N SER A 210 -17.16 -0.95 -5.31
CA SER A 210 -17.29 -0.60 -3.90
C SER A 210 -17.56 -1.84 -3.03
N LEU A 211 -18.34 -2.81 -3.50
CA LEU A 211 -18.63 -4.04 -2.75
C LEU A 211 -17.42 -4.97 -2.69
N VAL A 212 -16.73 -5.15 -3.82
CA VAL A 212 -15.56 -6.02 -3.91
C VAL A 212 -14.35 -5.43 -3.18
N ALA A 213 -14.20 -4.11 -3.16
CA ALA A 213 -13.06 -3.43 -2.52
C ALA A 213 -13.03 -3.55 -0.99
N VAL A 214 -14.16 -3.79 -0.31
CA VAL A 214 -14.20 -3.88 1.17
C VAL A 214 -13.38 -5.05 1.72
N PRO A 215 -13.51 -6.29 1.20
CA PRO A 215 -12.65 -7.40 1.59
C PRO A 215 -11.27 -7.36 0.94
N ILE A 216 -11.02 -6.53 -0.07
CA ILE A 216 -9.69 -6.40 -0.68
C ILE A 216 -8.73 -5.77 0.33
N TYR A 217 -7.60 -6.43 0.57
CA TYR A 217 -6.41 -5.75 1.06
C TYR A 217 -5.52 -5.42 -0.13
N ALA A 218 -5.40 -4.14 -0.46
CA ALA A 218 -4.47 -3.68 -1.47
C ALA A 218 -3.45 -2.74 -0.84
N THR A 219 -2.17 -2.97 -1.12
CA THR A 219 -1.15 -1.98 -0.73
C THR A 219 -1.37 -0.70 -1.54
N PRO A 220 -0.99 0.47 -0.99
CA PRO A 220 -1.16 1.74 -1.70
C PRO A 220 -0.46 1.77 -3.07
N MET A 221 0.71 1.11 -3.20
CA MET A 221 1.41 1.02 -4.48
C MET A 221 0.69 0.12 -5.49
N LEU A 222 0.23 -1.05 -5.05
CA LEU A 222 -0.51 -1.97 -5.90
C LEU A 222 -1.74 -1.28 -6.45
N THR A 223 -2.50 -0.59 -5.59
CA THR A 223 -3.72 0.11 -6.01
C THR A 223 -3.43 1.24 -6.98
N MET A 224 -2.39 2.04 -6.74
CA MET A 224 -2.01 3.09 -7.67
C MET A 224 -1.63 2.54 -9.05
N SER A 225 -0.89 1.42 -9.10
CA SER A 225 -0.60 0.72 -10.36
C SER A 225 -1.89 0.26 -11.06
N GLN A 226 -2.84 -0.29 -10.31
CA GLN A 226 -4.15 -0.69 -10.86
C GLN A 226 -4.95 0.47 -11.40
N LEU A 227 -4.97 1.60 -10.68
CA LEU A 227 -5.63 2.82 -11.16
C LEU A 227 -5.06 3.26 -12.51
N GLY A 228 -3.74 3.19 -12.70
CA GLY A 228 -3.10 3.49 -13.98
C GLY A 228 -3.57 2.60 -15.12
N MET A 229 -3.68 1.28 -14.88
CA MET A 229 -4.17 0.32 -15.88
C MET A 229 -5.68 0.47 -16.15
N MET A 230 -6.47 0.77 -15.11
CA MET A 230 -7.89 1.08 -15.25
C MET A 230 -8.13 2.30 -16.15
N PHE A 231 -7.34 3.36 -16.00
CA PHE A 231 -7.45 4.53 -16.87
C PHE A 231 -6.95 4.25 -18.29
N ALA A 232 -5.98 3.35 -18.47
CA ALA A 232 -5.47 2.95 -19.78
C ALA A 232 -6.51 2.15 -20.58
N HIS A 233 -7.16 1.16 -19.95
CA HIS A 233 -8.12 0.27 -20.62
C HIS A 233 -9.55 0.84 -20.70
N GLY A 234 -9.74 2.10 -20.29
CA GLY A 234 -11.05 2.76 -20.31
C GLY A 234 -12.05 2.14 -19.34
N ASN A 235 -11.62 1.86 -18.11
CA ASN A 235 -12.50 1.46 -17.01
C ASN A 235 -13.14 2.69 -16.33
N SER A 236 -14.23 2.44 -15.59
CA SER A 236 -14.95 3.48 -14.82
C SER A 236 -14.02 4.25 -13.85
N PRO A 237 -13.88 5.59 -13.99
CA PRO A 237 -13.17 6.42 -13.02
C PRO A 237 -13.78 6.36 -11.61
N GLY A 238 -15.10 6.20 -11.51
CA GLY A 238 -15.79 6.03 -10.24
C GLY A 238 -15.40 4.73 -9.54
N ALA A 239 -15.24 3.64 -10.29
CA ALA A 239 -14.75 2.38 -9.74
C ALA A 239 -13.29 2.44 -9.29
N ALA A 240 -12.42 3.11 -10.06
CA ALA A 240 -11.03 3.37 -9.67
C ALA A 240 -10.96 4.11 -8.31
N PHE A 241 -11.81 5.12 -8.13
CA PHE A 241 -11.93 5.85 -6.88
C PHE A 241 -12.45 4.99 -5.72
N ALA A 242 -13.46 4.15 -5.96
CA ALA A 242 -13.98 3.22 -4.96
C ALA A 242 -12.91 2.20 -4.52
N LEU A 243 -12.15 1.64 -5.46
CA LEU A 243 -11.01 0.75 -5.18
C LEU A 243 -9.96 1.46 -4.33
N LEU A 244 -9.60 2.69 -4.68
CA LEU A 244 -8.64 3.47 -3.92
C LEU A 244 -9.13 3.69 -2.48
N LEU A 245 -10.36 4.20 -2.29
CA LEU A 245 -10.84 4.54 -0.95
C LEU A 245 -11.15 3.33 -0.08
N LEU A 246 -11.85 2.33 -0.61
CA LEU A 246 -12.29 1.18 0.18
C LEU A 246 -11.23 0.08 0.23
N GLY A 247 -10.52 -0.17 -0.88
CA GLY A 247 -9.51 -1.25 -0.97
C GLY A 247 -8.16 -0.92 -0.35
N THR A 248 -7.76 0.37 -0.32
CA THR A 248 -6.57 0.80 0.45
C THR A 248 -6.91 1.45 1.77
N GLY A 249 -8.03 2.16 1.88
CA GLY A 249 -8.37 2.92 3.08
C GLY A 249 -8.96 2.07 4.20
N VAL A 250 -9.63 0.96 3.87
CA VAL A 250 -10.34 0.10 4.83
C VAL A 250 -9.92 -1.36 4.63
N ASN A 251 -9.99 -2.15 5.70
CA ASN A 251 -9.90 -3.61 5.61
C ASN A 251 -10.68 -4.28 6.75
N LEU A 252 -10.93 -5.59 6.62
CA LEU A 252 -11.66 -6.38 7.61
C LEU A 252 -11.06 -6.31 9.02
N GLY A 253 -9.73 -6.25 9.14
CA GLY A 253 -9.04 -6.13 10.44
C GLY A 253 -9.32 -4.79 11.13
N THR A 254 -9.26 -3.68 10.39
CA THR A 254 -9.60 -2.35 10.91
C THR A 254 -11.08 -2.26 11.30
N LEU A 255 -12.00 -2.78 10.48
CA LEU A 255 -13.43 -2.80 10.80
C LEU A 255 -13.72 -3.65 12.04
N TRP A 256 -13.10 -4.84 12.14
CA TRP A 256 -13.21 -5.70 13.31
C TRP A 256 -12.71 -5.00 14.57
N TRP A 257 -11.56 -4.34 14.49
CA TRP A 257 -11.02 -3.58 15.61
C TRP A 257 -11.98 -2.47 16.05
N ILE A 258 -12.49 -1.66 15.13
CA ILE A 258 -13.43 -0.58 15.45
C ILE A 258 -14.70 -1.17 16.09
N GLY A 259 -15.25 -2.25 15.53
CA GLY A 259 -16.41 -2.98 16.06
C GLY A 259 -16.24 -3.47 17.50
N GLN A 260 -15.11 -4.08 17.82
CA GLN A 260 -14.83 -4.57 19.18
C GLN A 260 -14.61 -3.43 20.19
N ASN A 261 -14.12 -2.28 19.74
CA ASN A 261 -13.66 -1.20 20.63
C ASN A 261 -14.67 -0.06 20.80
N PHE A 262 -15.54 0.17 19.81
CA PHE A 262 -16.54 1.24 19.80
C PHE A 262 -17.98 0.72 19.65
N GLY A 263 -18.16 -0.60 19.50
CA GLY A 263 -19.45 -1.26 19.37
C GLY A 263 -19.89 -1.46 17.92
N TRP A 264 -20.45 -2.64 17.62
CA TRP A 264 -20.81 -3.04 16.26
C TRP A 264 -21.87 -2.15 15.60
N ARG A 265 -22.79 -1.58 16.39
CA ARG A 265 -23.83 -0.67 15.90
C ARG A 265 -23.23 0.64 15.40
N SER A 266 -22.34 1.24 16.18
CA SER A 266 -21.63 2.47 15.81
C SER A 266 -20.81 2.21 14.55
N THR A 267 -20.03 1.13 14.52
CA THR A 267 -19.21 0.75 13.36
C THR A 267 -20.04 0.57 12.09
N ALA A 268 -21.21 -0.08 12.17
CA ALA A 268 -22.10 -0.23 11.02
C ALA A 268 -22.61 1.11 10.49
N ILE A 269 -22.96 2.05 11.38
CA ILE A 269 -23.39 3.41 10.99
C ILE A 269 -22.24 4.16 10.30
N TRP A 270 -21.05 4.15 10.87
CA TRP A 270 -19.89 4.84 10.30
C TRP A 270 -19.45 4.26 8.97
N PHE A 271 -19.38 2.93 8.90
CA PHE A 271 -19.04 2.28 7.65
C PHE A 271 -20.13 2.51 6.60
N GLY A 272 -21.41 2.51 6.99
CA GLY A 272 -22.52 2.86 6.09
C GLY A 272 -22.44 4.29 5.57
N VAL A 273 -22.09 5.26 6.42
CA VAL A 273 -21.87 6.66 6.00
C VAL A 273 -20.66 6.76 5.08
N LEU A 274 -19.53 6.14 5.43
CA LEU A 274 -18.35 6.09 4.58
C LEU A 274 -18.70 5.49 3.21
N PHE A 275 -19.32 4.33 3.18
CA PHE A 275 -19.72 3.64 1.95
C PHE A 275 -20.65 4.49 1.10
N ALA A 276 -21.66 5.14 1.71
CA ALA A 276 -22.58 6.02 0.99
C ALA A 276 -21.87 7.27 0.42
N VAL A 277 -20.93 7.86 1.16
CA VAL A 277 -20.15 9.00 0.67
C VAL A 277 -19.20 8.58 -0.45
N VAL A 278 -18.48 7.48 -0.31
CA VAL A 278 -17.62 6.94 -1.37
C VAL A 278 -18.44 6.66 -2.61
N LEU A 279 -19.57 5.97 -2.48
CA LEU A 279 -20.41 5.63 -3.62
C LEU A 279 -21.02 6.88 -4.27
N GLY A 280 -21.52 7.83 -3.48
CA GLY A 280 -22.08 9.08 -3.98
C GLY A 280 -21.05 9.92 -4.74
N VAL A 281 -19.82 10.03 -4.22
CA VAL A 281 -18.73 10.72 -4.91
C VAL A 281 -18.28 9.93 -6.14
N ALA A 282 -18.18 8.59 -6.06
CA ALA A 282 -17.82 7.73 -7.18
C ALA A 282 -18.78 7.96 -8.37
N TYR A 283 -20.09 7.96 -8.12
CA TYR A 283 -21.09 8.27 -9.15
C TYR A 283 -21.01 9.70 -9.66
N ALA A 284 -20.73 10.67 -8.78
CA ALA A 284 -20.61 12.06 -9.17
C ALA A 284 -19.41 12.32 -10.09
N ILE A 285 -18.29 11.62 -9.88
CA ILE A 285 -17.07 11.79 -10.65
C ILE A 285 -16.97 10.87 -11.87
N ASP A 286 -17.75 9.78 -11.90
CA ASP A 286 -17.64 8.73 -12.90
C ASP A 286 -17.77 9.28 -14.32
N ARG A 287 -18.84 10.03 -14.61
CA ARG A 287 -19.07 10.62 -15.94
C ARG A 287 -18.17 11.83 -16.25
N PRO A 288 -17.99 12.82 -15.35
CA PRO A 288 -17.17 14.00 -15.65
C PRO A 288 -15.68 13.72 -15.86
N LEU A 289 -15.16 12.63 -15.29
CA LEU A 289 -13.73 12.28 -15.37
C LEU A 289 -13.42 11.22 -16.43
N ILE A 290 -14.38 10.85 -17.28
CA ILE A 290 -14.11 9.99 -18.43
C ILE A 290 -13.07 10.70 -19.33
N PRO A 291 -11.88 10.12 -19.52
CA PRO A 291 -10.86 10.74 -20.37
C PRO A 291 -11.34 10.76 -21.82
N PRO A 292 -11.35 11.93 -22.49
CA PRO A 292 -11.81 12.03 -23.87
C PRO A 292 -10.86 11.28 -24.80
N GLY A 293 -11.40 10.36 -25.60
CA GLY A 293 -10.66 9.61 -26.63
C GLY A 293 -10.10 8.25 -26.20
N VAL A 294 -10.44 7.75 -25.02
CA VAL A 294 -10.18 6.35 -24.61
C VAL A 294 -11.44 5.54 -24.88
N GLU A 295 -11.34 4.57 -25.78
CA GLU A 295 -12.41 3.58 -26.02
C GLU A 295 -12.24 2.40 -25.06
N PRO A 296 -13.33 1.81 -24.53
CA PRO A 296 -13.25 0.66 -23.64
C PRO A 296 -12.61 -0.53 -24.37
N ALA A 297 -11.60 -1.16 -23.76
CA ALA A 297 -10.91 -2.31 -24.34
C ALA A 297 -11.74 -3.62 -24.33
N GLY A 298 -12.89 -3.65 -23.66
CA GLY A 298 -13.74 -4.84 -23.52
C GLY A 298 -13.25 -5.89 -22.51
N HIS A 299 -12.05 -5.70 -21.95
CA HIS A 299 -11.45 -6.55 -20.92
C HIS A 299 -10.33 -5.80 -20.18
N THR A 300 -10.03 -6.18 -18.94
CA THR A 300 -8.91 -5.60 -18.18
C THR A 300 -8.26 -6.56 -17.19
N HIS A 301 -6.94 -6.70 -17.28
CA HIS A 301 -6.14 -7.50 -16.35
C HIS A 301 -5.83 -6.80 -15.03
N ALA A 302 -6.29 -5.55 -14.85
CA ALA A 302 -6.04 -4.78 -13.64
C ALA A 302 -6.58 -5.48 -12.37
N PHE A 303 -7.63 -6.29 -12.50
CA PHE A 303 -8.24 -6.94 -11.35
C PHE A 303 -7.73 -8.35 -11.07
N ASP A 304 -6.91 -8.93 -11.94
CA ASP A 304 -6.47 -10.32 -11.81
C ASP A 304 -5.65 -10.54 -10.54
N VAL A 305 -4.99 -9.49 -10.05
CA VAL A 305 -4.24 -9.50 -8.79
C VAL A 305 -5.12 -9.79 -7.56
N TYR A 306 -6.43 -9.51 -7.65
CA TYR A 306 -7.39 -9.76 -6.58
C TYR A 306 -8.16 -11.08 -6.75
N THR A 307 -8.11 -11.70 -7.93
CA THR A 307 -8.79 -12.96 -8.23
C THR A 307 -7.85 -14.16 -8.08
N ASN A 308 -8.36 -15.36 -8.35
CA ASN A 308 -7.55 -16.56 -8.35
C ASN A 308 -6.38 -16.45 -9.37
N PRO A 309 -5.13 -16.76 -8.97
CA PRO A 309 -3.97 -16.73 -9.86
C PRO A 309 -3.92 -17.92 -10.84
N PHE A 310 -4.74 -18.96 -10.64
CA PHE A 310 -4.73 -20.18 -11.43
C PHE A 310 -5.94 -20.24 -12.37
N HIS A 311 -5.71 -20.70 -13.60
CA HIS A 311 -6.76 -20.99 -14.57
C HIS A 311 -7.48 -22.30 -14.23
N SER A 312 -8.71 -22.46 -14.69
CA SER A 312 -9.59 -23.62 -14.39
C SER A 312 -9.01 -24.98 -14.80
N GLY A 313 -7.95 -25.01 -15.63
CA GLY A 313 -7.25 -26.22 -16.10
C GLY A 313 -5.82 -26.41 -15.59
N THR A 314 -5.25 -25.48 -14.81
CA THR A 314 -3.84 -25.59 -14.39
C THR A 314 -3.59 -26.78 -13.44
N PRO A 315 -2.63 -27.67 -13.74
CA PRO A 315 -2.31 -28.79 -12.85
C PRO A 315 -1.67 -28.28 -11.56
N LEU A 316 -2.29 -28.59 -10.43
CA LEU A 316 -1.80 -28.18 -9.11
C LEU A 316 -0.63 -29.07 -8.67
N SER A 317 0.59 -28.62 -8.91
CA SER A 317 1.81 -29.18 -8.32
C SER A 317 2.36 -28.26 -7.23
N LEU A 318 3.14 -28.82 -6.29
CA LEU A 318 3.82 -28.02 -5.27
C LEU A 318 4.78 -26.99 -5.90
N ALA A 319 5.41 -27.35 -7.02
CA ALA A 319 6.29 -26.46 -7.77
C ALA A 319 5.51 -25.27 -8.36
N THR A 320 4.35 -25.51 -8.96
CA THR A 320 3.48 -24.45 -9.52
C THR A 320 3.00 -23.48 -8.44
N ILE A 321 2.66 -24.00 -7.25
CA ILE A 321 2.24 -23.17 -6.10
C ILE A 321 3.42 -22.32 -5.60
N TRP A 322 4.61 -22.92 -5.48
CA TRP A 322 5.80 -22.22 -5.04
C TRP A 322 6.22 -21.13 -6.04
N ASP A 323 6.19 -21.43 -7.33
CA ASP A 323 6.49 -20.47 -8.39
C ASP A 323 5.51 -19.30 -8.37
N ALA A 324 4.20 -19.58 -8.23
CA ALA A 324 3.19 -18.53 -8.09
C ALA A 324 3.40 -17.64 -6.85
N ILE A 325 3.91 -18.19 -5.74
CA ILE A 325 4.25 -17.41 -4.54
C ILE A 325 5.47 -16.52 -4.81
N VAL A 326 6.54 -17.08 -5.40
CA VAL A 326 7.82 -16.38 -5.57
C VAL A 326 7.79 -15.34 -6.70
N LYS A 327 7.01 -15.56 -7.76
CA LYS A 327 6.95 -14.70 -8.95
C LYS A 327 6.66 -13.22 -8.65
N ASN A 328 5.95 -12.93 -7.55
CA ASN A 328 5.55 -11.58 -7.16
C ASN A 328 6.29 -11.03 -5.93
N LEU A 329 7.33 -11.73 -5.43
CA LEU A 329 8.08 -11.31 -4.25
C LEU A 329 9.33 -10.52 -4.63
N SER A 330 9.37 -9.24 -4.26
CA SER A 330 10.60 -8.46 -4.38
C SER A 330 11.62 -8.85 -3.29
N ILE A 331 12.91 -8.55 -3.53
CA ILE A 331 13.99 -8.75 -2.55
C ILE A 331 13.67 -8.00 -1.24
N PHE A 332 13.06 -6.82 -1.35
CA PHE A 332 12.68 -6.00 -0.21
C PHE A 332 11.54 -6.63 0.60
N ASP A 333 10.54 -7.22 -0.06
CA ASP A 333 9.44 -7.94 0.61
C ASP A 333 9.97 -9.16 1.34
N ALA A 334 10.91 -9.90 0.73
CA ALA A 334 11.56 -11.04 1.37
C ALA A 334 12.35 -10.64 2.62
N ALA A 335 13.18 -9.60 2.53
CA ALA A 335 14.00 -9.12 3.64
C ALA A 335 13.13 -8.62 4.83
N THR A 336 12.09 -7.85 4.55
CA THR A 336 11.16 -7.35 5.58
C THR A 336 10.28 -8.45 6.16
N THR A 337 9.89 -9.44 5.37
CA THR A 337 9.22 -10.65 5.87
C THR A 337 10.12 -11.41 6.85
N GLY A 338 11.41 -11.54 6.54
CA GLY A 338 12.40 -12.10 7.45
C GLY A 338 12.49 -11.31 8.78
N LEU A 339 12.51 -9.97 8.71
CA LEU A 339 12.49 -9.12 9.90
C LEU A 339 11.23 -9.35 10.76
N VAL A 340 10.05 -9.37 10.14
CA VAL A 340 8.77 -9.62 10.83
C VAL A 340 8.76 -11.03 11.45
N ALA A 341 9.34 -12.03 10.79
CA ALA A 341 9.48 -13.38 11.34
C ALA A 341 10.38 -13.43 12.59
N VAL A 342 11.50 -12.68 12.59
CA VAL A 342 12.35 -12.53 13.78
C VAL A 342 11.60 -11.81 14.91
N MET A 343 10.81 -10.78 14.59
CA MET A 343 9.96 -10.10 15.57
C MET A 343 8.88 -11.02 16.16
N LEU A 344 8.26 -11.87 15.33
CA LEU A 344 7.33 -12.91 15.79
C LEU A 344 8.01 -13.92 16.72
N ALA A 345 9.19 -14.43 16.34
CA ALA A 345 9.93 -15.40 17.15
C ALA A 345 10.33 -14.82 18.51
N SER A 346 10.88 -13.60 18.52
CA SER A 346 11.25 -12.89 19.75
C SER A 346 10.04 -12.55 20.62
N GLY A 347 8.92 -12.12 20.01
CA GLY A 347 7.65 -11.90 20.67
C GLY A 347 7.10 -13.16 21.34
N ALA A 348 7.05 -14.27 20.60
CA ALA A 348 6.60 -15.56 21.09
C ALA A 348 7.47 -16.07 22.24
N ALA A 349 8.81 -15.99 22.10
CA ALA A 349 9.75 -16.36 23.16
C ALA A 349 9.55 -15.53 24.44
N SER A 350 9.26 -14.24 24.31
CA SER A 350 8.96 -13.34 25.43
C SER A 350 7.61 -13.62 26.13
N LEU A 351 6.69 -14.33 25.46
CA LEU A 351 5.36 -14.67 25.97
C LEU A 351 5.30 -16.08 26.56
N THR A 352 6.20 -16.99 26.16
CA THR A 352 6.23 -18.38 26.60
C THR A 352 7.43 -18.66 27.51
N VAL A 353 8.61 -18.85 26.92
CA VAL A 353 9.82 -19.38 27.57
C VAL A 353 10.43 -18.37 28.55
N ALA A 354 10.43 -17.09 28.18
CA ALA A 354 11.06 -16.04 28.97
C ALA A 354 10.06 -15.17 29.74
N ARG A 355 8.76 -15.49 29.78
CA ARG A 355 7.71 -14.58 30.28
C ARG A 355 8.03 -14.02 31.68
N SER A 356 8.27 -14.90 32.65
CA SER A 356 8.58 -14.50 34.03
C SER A 356 9.89 -13.71 34.14
N PHE A 357 10.87 -13.99 33.28
CA PHE A 357 12.15 -13.28 33.26
C PHE A 357 12.03 -11.90 32.60
N THR A 358 11.39 -11.84 31.43
CA THR A 358 11.14 -10.63 30.66
C THR A 358 10.24 -9.66 31.41
N ASP A 359 9.17 -10.15 32.05
CA ASP A 359 8.26 -9.30 32.83
C ASP A 359 8.97 -8.73 34.07
N ARG A 360 9.76 -9.54 34.81
CA ARG A 360 10.59 -9.05 35.91
C ARG A 360 11.64 -8.04 35.46
N MET A 361 12.28 -8.27 34.32
CA MET A 361 13.28 -7.36 33.76
C MET A 361 12.63 -6.03 33.35
N LEU A 362 11.47 -6.07 32.68
CA LEU A 362 10.68 -4.90 32.31
C LEU A 362 10.25 -4.12 33.56
N GLU A 363 9.68 -4.79 34.57
CA GLU A 363 9.27 -4.16 35.82
C GLU A 363 10.45 -3.52 36.57
N ALA A 364 11.59 -4.20 36.64
CA ALA A 364 12.79 -3.66 37.27
C ALA A 364 13.34 -2.44 36.51
N ASP A 365 13.33 -2.48 35.18
CA ASP A 365 13.78 -1.36 34.34
C ASP A 365 12.81 -0.18 34.39
N PHE A 366 11.49 -0.41 34.40
CA PHE A 366 10.49 0.65 34.56
C PHE A 366 10.50 1.26 35.96
N ARG A 367 10.69 0.46 37.01
CA ARG A 367 10.81 0.95 38.38
C ARG A 367 12.05 1.83 38.55
N LYS A 368 13.21 1.37 38.07
CA LYS A 368 14.44 2.19 38.05
C LYS A 368 14.28 3.46 37.21
N ALA A 369 13.56 3.40 36.09
CA ALA A 369 13.28 4.57 35.28
C ALA A 369 12.37 5.57 35.99
N SER A 370 11.38 5.10 36.74
CA SER A 370 10.51 5.94 37.57
C SER A 370 11.27 6.60 38.72
N GLU A 371 12.09 5.83 39.45
CA GLU A 371 12.96 6.32 40.52
C GLU A 371 13.94 7.39 39.99
N ASN A 372 14.55 7.17 38.83
CA ASN A 372 15.45 8.15 38.19
C ASN A 372 14.74 9.42 37.70
N VAL A 373 13.45 9.36 37.32
CA VAL A 373 12.67 10.54 36.91
C VAL A 373 12.33 11.41 38.13
N GLU A 374 12.08 10.81 39.30
CA GLU A 374 11.94 11.55 40.56
C GLU A 374 13.26 12.22 40.98
N ASP A 375 14.39 11.50 40.91
CA ASP A 375 15.73 12.06 41.23
C ASP A 375 16.19 13.18 40.28
N SER A 376 15.80 13.12 38.99
CA SER A 376 16.18 14.13 37.99
C SER A 376 15.31 15.38 38.00
N LEU A 377 14.17 15.37 38.70
CA LEU A 377 13.42 16.59 39.04
C LEU A 377 14.10 17.39 40.17
N GLU A 378 14.93 16.74 41.00
CA GLU A 378 15.64 17.36 42.12
C GLU A 378 17.07 17.82 41.77
N SER A 379 17.67 17.36 40.66
CA SER A 379 18.97 17.85 40.23
C SER A 379 19.16 17.84 38.70
N PRO A 380 19.49 18.99 38.05
CA PRO A 380 19.83 19.01 36.64
C PRO A 380 21.26 18.48 36.46
N SER A 381 21.43 17.16 36.46
CA SER A 381 22.73 16.56 36.12
C SER A 381 23.01 16.73 34.63
N VAL A 382 23.78 17.77 34.30
CA VAL A 382 24.32 18.01 32.96
C VAL A 382 25.40 16.95 32.70
N GLY A 383 25.01 15.83 32.09
CA GLY A 383 25.97 14.84 31.59
C GLY A 383 26.95 15.48 30.61
N SER A 384 28.26 15.42 30.90
CA SER A 384 29.30 15.95 30.02
C SER A 384 29.55 14.99 28.85
N GLY A 385 29.56 15.50 27.61
CA GLY A 385 29.93 14.76 26.40
C GLY A 385 28.75 14.31 25.51
N LEU A 386 28.94 13.24 24.74
CA LEU A 386 27.93 12.61 23.85
C LEU A 386 26.71 12.04 24.60
N ASN A 387 26.77 11.96 25.93
CA ASN A 387 25.74 11.38 26.78
C ASN A 387 24.82 12.47 27.35
N ARG A 388 24.29 13.33 26.47
CA ARG A 388 23.38 14.42 26.86
C ARG A 388 21.97 13.86 27.01
N GLN A 389 21.35 14.10 28.17
CA GLN A 389 19.96 13.71 28.40
C GLN A 389 19.04 14.58 27.53
N VAL A 390 18.58 14.01 26.42
CA VAL A 390 17.60 14.63 25.53
C VAL A 390 16.20 14.23 25.97
N SER A 391 15.27 15.19 26.03
CA SER A 391 13.89 14.91 26.39
C SER A 391 13.30 13.78 25.52
N PRO A 392 12.61 12.78 26.11
CA PRO A 392 11.86 11.74 25.41
C PRO A 392 11.10 12.21 24.16
N ARG A 393 10.48 13.39 24.27
CA ARG A 393 9.67 14.00 23.22
C ARG A 393 10.49 14.43 22.02
N ILE A 394 11.66 15.03 22.24
CA ILE A 394 12.56 15.45 21.18
C ILE A 394 13.04 14.22 20.42
N VAL A 395 13.45 13.16 21.14
CA VAL A 395 13.88 11.90 20.51
C VAL A 395 12.76 11.31 19.66
N GLY A 396 11.54 11.20 20.20
CA GLY A 396 10.43 10.65 19.43
C GLY A 396 10.02 11.52 18.23
N LEU A 397 10.07 12.85 18.35
CA LEU A 397 9.82 13.76 17.23
C LEU A 397 10.92 13.66 16.17
N THR A 398 12.19 13.51 16.58
CA THR A 398 13.29 13.24 15.64
C THR A 398 13.18 11.86 14.99
N CYS A 399 12.68 10.84 15.68
CA CYS A 399 12.41 9.53 15.08
C CYS A 399 11.30 9.61 14.03
N LEU A 400 10.19 10.31 14.32
CA LEU A 400 9.11 10.53 13.35
C LEU A 400 9.60 11.36 12.15
N ALA A 401 10.32 12.46 12.39
CA ALA A 401 10.91 13.26 11.32
C ALA A 401 11.92 12.46 10.48
N GLY A 402 12.74 11.62 11.12
CA GLY A 402 13.66 10.71 10.45
C GLY A 402 12.94 9.66 9.60
N LEU A 403 11.77 9.19 10.05
CA LEU A 403 10.93 8.26 9.29
C LEU A 403 10.32 8.93 8.06
N VAL A 404 9.86 10.18 8.17
CA VAL A 404 9.43 10.99 7.03
C VAL A 404 10.59 11.23 6.06
N ALA A 405 11.78 11.59 6.56
CA ALA A 405 12.98 11.78 5.74
C ALA A 405 13.38 10.48 5.02
N LEU A 406 13.34 9.33 5.71
CA LEU A 406 13.61 8.02 5.13
C LEU A 406 12.54 7.63 4.10
N SER A 407 11.28 8.01 4.32
CA SER A 407 10.22 7.86 3.32
C SER A 407 10.51 8.68 2.06
N ILE A 408 11.00 9.92 2.19
CA ILE A 408 11.39 10.76 1.05
C ILE A 408 12.58 10.14 0.31
N VAL A 409 13.61 9.69 1.03
CA VAL A 409 14.75 8.96 0.43
C VAL A 409 14.27 7.69 -0.26
N GLY A 410 13.33 6.96 0.35
CA GLY A 410 12.69 5.78 -0.23
C GLY A 410 11.96 6.11 -1.54
N CYS A 411 11.35 7.29 -1.67
CA CYS A 411 10.78 7.75 -2.94
C CYS A 411 11.85 7.93 -4.02
N TYR A 412 12.99 8.53 -3.70
CA TYR A 412 14.11 8.68 -4.65
C TYR A 412 14.80 7.35 -4.99
N ALA A 413 14.80 6.39 -4.06
CA ALA A 413 15.32 5.04 -4.29
C ALA A 413 14.37 4.20 -5.17
N TYR A 414 13.05 4.34 -4.95
CA TYR A 414 12.03 3.65 -5.73
C TYR A 414 11.89 4.22 -7.15
N TYR A 415 12.10 5.53 -7.32
CA TYR A 415 12.15 6.22 -8.61
C TYR A 415 13.59 6.60 -8.96
N PRO A 416 14.41 5.66 -9.50
CA PRO A 416 15.82 5.88 -9.78
C PRO A 416 16.04 6.98 -10.83
N LYS A 417 17.32 7.32 -11.08
CA LYS A 417 17.66 8.41 -12.00
C LYS A 417 17.21 8.06 -13.43
N PRO A 418 16.83 9.05 -14.26
CA PRO A 418 16.40 8.80 -15.64
C PRO A 418 17.39 7.95 -16.45
N ARG A 419 18.70 8.12 -16.26
CA ARG A 419 19.74 7.32 -16.93
C ARG A 419 19.67 5.83 -16.56
N GLU A 420 19.61 5.52 -15.27
CA GLU A 420 19.47 4.14 -14.76
C GLU A 420 18.17 3.51 -15.28
N VAL A 421 17.06 4.25 -15.27
CA VAL A 421 15.78 3.77 -15.81
C VAL A 421 15.89 3.49 -17.32
N LEU A 422 16.51 4.38 -18.09
CA LEU A 422 16.67 4.19 -19.53
C LEU A 422 17.56 2.98 -19.87
N GLU A 423 18.57 2.68 -19.05
CA GLU A 423 19.39 1.48 -19.15
C GLU A 423 18.55 0.21 -18.92
N GLU A 424 17.80 0.15 -17.81
CA GLU A 424 16.92 -0.99 -17.51
C GLU A 424 15.81 -1.17 -18.56
N MET A 425 15.22 -0.07 -19.03
CA MET A 425 14.27 -0.10 -20.13
C MET A 425 14.89 -0.65 -21.42
N SER A 426 16.16 -0.35 -21.69
CA SER A 426 16.85 -0.87 -22.86
C SER A 426 17.04 -2.37 -22.79
N LEU A 427 17.39 -2.91 -21.61
CA LEU A 427 17.52 -4.35 -21.35
C LEU A 427 16.17 -5.05 -21.50
N ALA A 428 15.13 -4.57 -20.80
CA ALA A 428 13.78 -5.13 -20.88
C ALA A 428 13.24 -5.10 -22.33
N ARG A 429 13.49 -4.02 -23.08
CA ARG A 429 13.11 -3.95 -24.49
C ARG A 429 13.84 -4.97 -25.36
N VAL A 430 15.13 -5.22 -25.12
CA VAL A 430 15.88 -6.27 -25.85
C VAL A 430 15.27 -7.64 -25.60
N GLU A 431 14.88 -7.93 -24.35
CA GLU A 431 14.23 -9.18 -23.97
C GLU A 431 12.88 -9.37 -24.68
N VAL A 432 12.03 -8.34 -24.70
CA VAL A 432 10.75 -8.36 -25.45
C VAL A 432 10.99 -8.62 -26.94
N LEU A 433 11.88 -7.84 -27.58
CA LEU A 433 12.12 -7.96 -29.02
C LEU A 433 12.77 -9.30 -29.40
N THR A 434 13.60 -9.86 -28.53
CA THR A 434 14.22 -11.19 -28.71
C THR A 434 13.18 -12.29 -28.55
N GLY A 435 12.30 -12.20 -27.55
CA GLY A 435 11.19 -13.15 -27.36
C GLY A 435 10.31 -13.25 -28.60
N ILE A 436 9.94 -12.12 -29.20
CA ILE A 436 9.18 -12.08 -30.47
C ILE A 436 9.96 -12.77 -31.60
N THR A 437 11.24 -12.43 -31.77
CA THR A 437 12.07 -12.96 -32.87
C THR A 437 12.28 -14.47 -32.75
N SER A 438 12.42 -14.97 -31.52
CA SER A 438 12.62 -16.38 -31.22
C SER A 438 11.31 -17.18 -31.11
N ARG A 439 10.14 -16.53 -31.24
CA ARG A 439 8.80 -17.11 -31.01
C ARG A 439 8.63 -17.70 -29.60
N GLU A 440 9.32 -17.13 -28.63
CA GLU A 440 9.17 -17.42 -27.19
C GLU A 440 8.19 -16.39 -26.60
N TYR A 441 6.90 -16.51 -26.91
CA TYR A 441 5.90 -15.51 -26.52
C TYR A 441 5.72 -15.38 -25.00
N ASP A 442 5.84 -16.47 -24.25
CA ASP A 442 5.84 -16.44 -22.77
C ASP A 442 6.90 -15.49 -22.20
N ARG A 443 8.08 -15.43 -22.84
CA ARG A 443 9.16 -14.54 -22.44
C ARG A 443 8.80 -13.09 -22.75
N ALA A 444 8.23 -12.82 -23.93
CA ALA A 444 7.82 -11.47 -24.29
C ALA A 444 6.69 -10.96 -23.37
N LEU A 445 5.65 -11.77 -23.14
CA LEU A 445 4.54 -11.47 -22.22
C LEU A 445 5.02 -11.26 -20.77
N HIS A 446 6.08 -11.93 -20.34
CA HIS A 446 6.68 -11.66 -19.03
C HIS A 446 7.33 -10.27 -18.94
N TRP A 447 8.03 -9.83 -19.98
CA TRP A 447 8.82 -8.59 -19.97
C TRP A 447 8.05 -7.34 -20.40
N ILE A 448 6.94 -7.48 -21.13
CA ILE A 448 6.09 -6.35 -21.54
C ILE A 448 5.62 -5.53 -20.32
N PRO A 449 4.97 -6.11 -19.29
CA PRO A 449 4.53 -5.36 -18.11
C PRO A 449 5.68 -4.69 -17.35
N ILE A 450 6.86 -5.33 -17.32
CA ILE A 450 8.07 -4.78 -16.69
C ILE A 450 8.53 -3.52 -17.42
N LEU A 451 8.57 -3.55 -18.75
CA LEU A 451 8.94 -2.41 -19.57
C LEU A 451 7.95 -1.24 -19.43
N GLU A 452 6.65 -1.54 -19.34
CA GLU A 452 5.62 -0.53 -19.06
C GLU A 452 5.81 0.12 -17.68
N GLU A 453 6.08 -0.68 -16.64
CA GLU A 453 6.32 -0.19 -15.29
C GLU A 453 7.54 0.74 -15.26
N TRP A 454 8.64 0.37 -15.93
CA TRP A 454 9.82 1.21 -16.05
C TRP A 454 9.54 2.51 -16.82
N SER A 455 8.73 2.46 -17.87
CA SER A 455 8.28 3.66 -18.59
C SER A 455 7.52 4.62 -17.67
N ARG A 456 6.65 4.11 -16.79
CA ARG A 456 5.95 4.93 -15.79
C ARG A 456 6.93 5.50 -14.75
N LYS A 457 7.86 4.69 -14.24
CA LYS A 457 8.91 5.12 -13.29
C LYS A 457 9.81 6.21 -13.88
N LEU A 458 10.08 6.18 -15.19
CA LEU A 458 10.87 7.22 -15.87
C LEU A 458 10.22 8.60 -15.75
N GLU A 459 8.92 8.69 -16.02
CA GLU A 459 8.16 9.95 -15.92
C GLU A 459 8.18 10.49 -14.49
N VAL A 460 7.89 9.64 -13.51
CA VAL A 460 7.87 10.03 -12.08
C VAL A 460 9.28 10.44 -11.62
N GLY A 461 10.29 9.64 -11.96
CA GLY A 461 11.68 9.87 -11.55
C GLY A 461 12.27 11.13 -12.15
N TYR A 462 11.90 11.49 -13.39
CA TYR A 462 12.27 12.76 -14.00
C TYR A 462 11.56 13.94 -13.30
N ALA A 463 10.24 13.86 -13.14
CA ALA A 463 9.43 14.90 -12.50
C ALA A 463 9.85 15.16 -11.04
N LEU A 464 10.21 14.13 -10.29
CA LEU A 464 10.68 14.23 -8.90
C LEU A 464 12.00 15.02 -8.76
N ARG A 465 12.83 15.05 -9.81
CA ARG A 465 14.14 15.71 -9.79
C ARG A 465 14.10 17.11 -10.42
N HIS A 466 13.27 17.30 -11.44
CA HIS A 466 13.20 18.53 -12.22
C HIS A 466 11.98 19.39 -11.90
N PHE A 467 11.01 18.87 -11.13
CA PHE A 467 9.72 19.48 -10.85
C PHE A 467 8.88 19.86 -12.09
N GLU A 468 9.26 19.35 -13.26
CA GLU A 468 8.62 19.57 -14.54
C GLU A 468 8.65 18.30 -15.39
N LEU A 469 7.63 18.10 -16.22
CA LEU A 469 7.59 17.04 -17.23
C LEU A 469 7.10 17.65 -18.55
N ARG A 470 7.93 17.57 -19.60
CA ARG A 470 7.61 18.23 -20.88
C ARG A 470 6.48 17.47 -21.60
N PRO A 471 5.55 18.15 -22.30
CA PRO A 471 4.48 17.48 -23.04
C PRO A 471 5.02 16.44 -24.05
N TYR A 472 6.15 16.72 -24.69
CA TYR A 472 6.80 15.78 -25.61
C TYR A 472 7.25 14.49 -24.90
N GLN A 473 7.79 14.59 -23.68
CA GLN A 473 8.23 13.44 -22.88
C GLN A 473 7.03 12.55 -22.51
N GLN A 474 5.94 13.16 -22.04
CA GLN A 474 4.70 12.45 -21.70
C GLN A 474 4.13 11.70 -22.92
N ILE A 475 4.09 12.36 -24.08
CA ILE A 475 3.58 11.76 -25.31
C ILE A 475 4.44 10.58 -25.76
N GLN A 476 5.78 10.70 -25.71
CA GLN A 476 6.65 9.57 -26.10
C GLN A 476 6.48 8.36 -25.16
N ALA A 477 6.35 8.60 -23.85
CA ALA A 477 6.09 7.54 -22.87
C ALA A 477 4.73 6.87 -23.11
N TYR A 478 3.68 7.67 -23.32
CA TYR A 478 2.34 7.20 -23.64
C TYR A 478 2.31 6.35 -24.94
N LEU A 479 2.94 6.84 -26.01
CA LEU A 479 2.98 6.12 -27.29
C LEU A 479 3.78 4.81 -27.20
N LEU A 480 4.80 4.73 -26.35
CA LEU A 480 5.51 3.47 -26.11
C LEU A 480 4.59 2.46 -25.43
N ARG A 481 3.93 2.85 -24.33
CA ARG A 481 2.98 1.98 -23.61
C ARG A 481 1.85 1.49 -24.49
N LYS A 482 1.21 2.38 -25.24
CA LYS A 482 0.11 1.99 -26.15
C LYS A 482 0.52 0.92 -27.17
N LYS A 483 1.78 0.95 -27.65
CA LYS A 483 2.31 -0.06 -28.57
C LYS A 483 2.65 -1.38 -27.86
N LEU A 484 3.06 -1.32 -26.60
CA LEU A 484 3.32 -2.49 -25.78
C LEU A 484 2.02 -3.22 -25.45
N GLU A 485 0.96 -2.49 -25.11
CA GLU A 485 -0.40 -3.02 -24.93
C GLU A 485 -0.92 -3.69 -26.21
N SER A 486 -0.79 -3.04 -27.38
CA SER A 486 -1.17 -3.69 -28.66
C SER A 486 -0.35 -4.95 -28.96
N LEU A 487 0.93 -4.96 -28.57
CA LEU A 487 1.79 -6.13 -28.71
C LEU A 487 1.38 -7.26 -27.77
N GLU A 488 0.99 -6.95 -26.53
CA GLU A 488 0.51 -7.92 -25.56
C GLU A 488 -0.71 -8.67 -26.09
N HIS A 489 -1.72 -7.93 -26.54
CA HIS A 489 -2.94 -8.52 -27.12
C HIS A 489 -2.63 -9.42 -28.34
N GLU A 490 -1.76 -8.97 -29.24
CA GLU A 490 -1.39 -9.75 -30.42
C GLU A 490 -0.62 -11.02 -30.04
N LEU A 491 0.26 -10.95 -29.03
CA LEU A 491 1.01 -12.11 -28.55
C LEU A 491 0.14 -13.13 -27.82
N GLU A 492 -0.84 -12.69 -27.04
CA GLU A 492 -1.82 -13.59 -26.41
C GLU A 492 -2.66 -14.32 -27.47
N HIS A 493 -3.14 -13.58 -28.48
CA HIS A 493 -3.84 -14.19 -29.61
C HIS A 493 -2.97 -15.18 -30.40
N GLU A 494 -1.71 -14.84 -30.66
CA GLU A 494 -0.77 -15.74 -31.34
C GLU A 494 -0.41 -16.95 -30.48
N GLN A 495 -0.35 -16.82 -29.15
CA GLN A 495 -0.13 -17.95 -28.24
C GLN A 495 -1.32 -18.93 -28.26
N GLU A 496 -2.55 -18.42 -28.13
CA GLU A 496 -3.77 -19.24 -28.27
C GLU A 496 -3.83 -19.92 -29.65
N THR A 497 -3.48 -19.16 -30.70
CA THR A 497 -3.47 -19.66 -32.07
C THR A 497 -2.34 -20.67 -32.30
N GLN A 498 -1.18 -20.52 -31.65
CA GLN A 498 -0.07 -21.46 -31.75
C GLN A 498 -0.38 -22.79 -31.04
N GLU A 499 -1.10 -22.74 -29.92
CA GLU A 499 -1.64 -23.95 -29.27
C GLU A 499 -2.60 -24.67 -30.22
N LEU A 500 -3.53 -23.96 -30.87
CA LEU A 500 -4.45 -24.51 -31.88
C LEU A 500 -3.75 -24.99 -33.17
N ARG A 501 -2.71 -24.29 -33.64
CA ARG A 501 -1.92 -24.64 -34.84
C ARG A 501 -1.01 -25.82 -34.62
N SER A 502 -0.53 -26.05 -33.39
CA SER A 502 0.22 -27.24 -33.04
C SER A 502 -0.59 -28.53 -33.27
N GLU A 503 -1.92 -28.44 -33.27
CA GLU A 503 -2.84 -29.54 -33.60
C GLU A 503 -3.14 -29.67 -35.11
N THR A 504 -2.96 -28.60 -35.90
CA THR A 504 -3.43 -28.50 -37.30
C THR A 504 -2.33 -28.30 -38.35
N GLY A 505 -1.07 -28.05 -37.94
CA GLY A 505 0.11 -28.13 -38.79
C GLY A 505 0.34 -26.96 -39.78
N ASP A 506 -0.24 -25.79 -39.53
CA ASP A 506 -0.04 -24.60 -40.38
C ASP A 506 0.81 -23.51 -39.67
N SER A 507 1.67 -22.81 -40.42
CA SER A 507 2.62 -21.83 -39.87
C SER A 507 2.66 -20.56 -40.72
N SER A 508 1.66 -19.68 -40.54
CA SER A 508 1.74 -18.31 -41.06
C SER A 508 2.37 -17.37 -40.02
N HIS A 509 3.14 -16.40 -40.50
CA HIS A 509 3.85 -15.40 -39.71
C HIS A 509 3.03 -14.10 -39.71
N SER A 510 2.68 -13.55 -38.54
CA SER A 510 1.89 -12.32 -38.46
C SER A 510 2.75 -11.11 -38.86
N GLU A 511 2.41 -10.47 -39.99
CA GLU A 511 3.03 -9.21 -40.45
C GLU A 511 2.85 -8.07 -39.43
N GLU A 512 1.80 -8.16 -38.60
CA GLU A 512 1.46 -7.18 -37.57
C GLU A 512 2.46 -7.16 -36.41
N LEU A 513 2.96 -8.35 -36.01
CA LEU A 513 4.03 -8.48 -35.01
C LEU A 513 5.33 -7.79 -35.43
N ASP A 514 5.73 -7.92 -36.70
CA ASP A 514 6.95 -7.29 -37.22
C ASP A 514 6.81 -5.76 -37.30
N ALA A 515 5.61 -5.26 -37.62
CA ALA A 515 5.30 -3.84 -37.59
C ALA A 515 5.39 -3.28 -36.16
N LEU A 516 4.75 -3.93 -35.19
CA LEU A 516 4.80 -3.54 -33.77
C LEU A 516 6.21 -3.56 -33.21
N ARG A 517 7.00 -4.60 -33.51
CA ARG A 517 8.41 -4.73 -33.15
C ARG A 517 9.23 -3.51 -33.60
N THR A 518 9.07 -3.11 -34.86
CA THR A 518 9.78 -1.95 -35.43
C THR A 518 9.37 -0.65 -34.73
N LEU A 519 8.06 -0.49 -34.52
CA LEU A 519 7.47 0.69 -33.88
C LEU A 519 7.88 0.85 -32.41
N ILE A 520 8.06 -0.25 -31.67
CA ILE A 520 8.54 -0.25 -30.27
C ILE A 520 10.02 0.12 -30.21
N SER A 521 10.84 -0.44 -31.11
CA SER A 521 12.26 -0.09 -31.21
C SER A 521 12.45 1.42 -31.48
N GLU A 522 11.69 1.98 -32.42
CA GLU A 522 11.79 3.39 -32.77
C GLU A 522 11.33 4.31 -31.63
N ASN A 523 10.16 4.04 -31.03
CA ASN A 523 9.66 4.83 -29.90
C ASN A 523 10.60 4.76 -28.71
N GLY A 524 11.15 3.58 -28.45
CA GLY A 524 12.14 3.39 -27.40
C GLY A 524 13.36 4.28 -27.57
N ARG A 525 13.86 4.45 -28.80
CA ARG A 525 14.97 5.37 -29.11
C ARG A 525 14.56 6.84 -28.94
N ARG A 526 13.38 7.23 -29.43
CA ARG A 526 12.84 8.59 -29.30
C ARG A 526 12.64 8.98 -27.83
N LEU A 527 12.19 8.04 -27.00
CA LEU A 527 12.03 8.19 -25.56
C LEU A 527 13.39 8.44 -24.89
N SER A 528 14.41 7.63 -25.19
CA SER A 528 15.76 7.85 -24.68
C SER A 528 16.26 9.26 -24.98
N VAL A 529 16.12 9.73 -26.22
CA VAL A 529 16.50 11.10 -26.61
C VAL A 529 15.66 12.18 -25.90
N ALA A 530 14.39 11.90 -25.61
CA ALA A 530 13.52 12.85 -24.92
C ALA A 530 13.88 13.05 -23.43
N PHE A 531 14.47 12.02 -22.81
CA PHE A 531 14.82 11.99 -21.38
C PHE A 531 16.33 12.07 -21.12
N GLU A 532 17.16 11.99 -22.16
CA GLU A 532 18.59 12.30 -22.10
C GLU A 532 18.78 13.77 -21.72
N GLU A 533 19.42 13.98 -20.57
CA GLU A 533 19.80 15.30 -20.06
C GLU A 533 20.73 15.99 -21.08
N LYS A 534 20.37 17.20 -21.51
CA LYS A 534 21.30 18.14 -22.13
C LYS A 534 22.04 18.92 -21.05
#